data_AF-A0AAU5H7T4-F1
#
_entry.id   AF-A0AAU5H7T4-F1
#
_cell.length_a   1.000
_cell.length_b   1.000
_cell.length_c   1.000
_cell.angle_alpha   90.00
_cell.angle_beta   90.00
_cell.angle_gamma   90.00
#
_symmetry.space_group_name_H-M   'P 1'
#
loop_
_entity.id
_entity.type
_entity.pdbx_description
1 polymer ?
#
loop_
_entity_poly.entity_id
_entity_poly.type
_entity_poly.pdbx_seq_one_letter_code
_entity_poly.pdbx_strand_id
1 'polypeptide(L)'
;MRKHQLTEAVVAQGVQAVLAEAEGAQRAATVSALAQHLGVSRQTLYRDFGEQTAALLTRDAERRSGIPVPRGRITDTDGQTIARLRREKDELTRHLHIYEDHIRRLTLDNARLADELAKLTGVADLSARRRD
;
A
#
# COMPACT_ATOMS: atom_id res chain seq x y z
N MET A 1 10.24 28.57 32.94
CA MET A 1 10.26 27.68 31.76
C MET A 1 9.95 28.51 30.53
N ARG A 2 10.96 28.86 29.71
CA ARG A 2 10.76 29.69 28.52
C ARG A 2 10.04 28.85 27.47
N LYS A 3 8.82 29.24 27.08
CA LYS A 3 8.17 28.77 25.85
C LYS A 3 9.09 29.18 24.69
N HIS A 4 10.01 28.31 24.28
CA HIS A 4 10.69 28.50 23.02
C HIS A 4 9.59 28.44 21.95
N GLN A 5 9.34 29.57 21.30
CA GLN A 5 8.58 29.57 20.06
C GLN A 5 9.44 28.78 19.08
N LEU A 6 9.18 27.48 18.98
CA LEU A 6 9.80 26.63 17.98
C LEU A 6 9.37 27.21 16.63
N THR A 7 10.31 27.73 15.85
CA THR A 7 10.03 28.23 14.51
C THR A 7 10.41 27.17 13.49
N GLU A 8 9.80 27.21 12.32
CA GLU A 8 10.13 26.29 11.23
C GLU A 8 11.63 26.33 10.86
N ALA A 9 12.25 27.52 10.96
CA ALA A 9 13.68 27.69 10.73
C ALA A 9 14.54 26.92 11.74
N VAL A 10 14.18 26.95 13.02
CA VAL A 10 14.87 26.20 14.09
C VAL A 10 14.70 24.68 13.88
N VAL A 11 13.50 24.24 13.50
CA VAL A 11 13.24 22.83 13.18
C VAL A 11 14.03 22.37 11.96
N ALA A 12 14.10 23.20 10.90
CA ALA A 12 14.87 22.91 9.70
C ALA A 12 16.37 22.80 9.99
N GLN A 13 16.92 23.68 10.84
CA GLN A 13 18.31 23.57 11.30
C GLN A 13 18.54 22.29 12.10
N GLY A 14 17.62 21.95 13.02
CA GLY A 14 17.67 20.70 13.76
C GLY A 14 17.63 19.46 12.86
N VAL A 15 16.81 19.48 11.80
CA VAL A 15 16.77 18.40 10.79
C VAL A 15 18.13 18.20 10.14
N GLN A 16 18.80 19.28 9.74
CA GLN A 16 20.14 19.20 9.13
C GLN A 16 21.18 18.65 10.11
N ALA A 17 21.14 19.11 11.36
CA ALA A 17 22.05 18.62 12.40
C ALA A 17 21.87 17.12 12.66
N VAL A 18 20.62 16.66 12.79
CA VAL A 18 20.31 15.24 13.02
C VAL A 18 20.69 14.37 11.81
N LEU A 19 20.55 14.87 10.58
CA LEU A 19 21.01 14.17 9.38
C LEU A 19 22.54 14.04 9.36
N ALA A 20 23.28 15.12 9.61
CA ALA A 20 24.74 15.11 9.64
C ALA A 20 25.29 14.19 10.75
N GLU A 21 24.66 14.20 11.93
CA GLU A 21 25.03 13.29 13.02
C GLU A 21 24.75 11.82 12.68
N ALA A 22 23.60 11.55 12.03
CA ALA A 22 23.25 10.22 11.56
C ALA A 22 24.18 9.72 10.43
N GLU A 23 24.76 10.63 9.66
CA GLU A 23 25.80 10.36 8.68
C GLU A 23 27.13 9.99 9.33
N GLY A 24 27.64 10.84 10.21
CA GLY A 24 28.89 10.57 10.93
C GLY A 24 28.85 9.27 11.75
N ALA A 25 27.69 8.93 12.31
CA ALA A 25 27.49 7.71 13.10
C ALA A 25 26.93 6.52 12.30
N GLN A 26 26.78 6.63 10.97
CA GLN A 26 26.22 5.58 10.09
C GLN A 26 24.88 4.97 10.60
N ARG A 27 24.05 5.79 11.25
CA ARG A 27 22.77 5.38 11.85
C ARG A 27 21.58 6.02 11.13
N ALA A 28 20.36 5.60 11.45
CA ALA A 28 19.15 6.24 10.92
C ALA A 28 18.91 7.61 11.57
N ALA A 29 18.52 8.59 10.77
CA ALA A 29 17.98 9.85 11.28
C ALA A 29 16.52 9.62 11.68
N THR A 30 16.16 9.84 12.95
CA THR A 30 14.81 9.56 13.45
C THR A 30 14.14 10.80 14.01
N VAL A 31 12.80 10.82 13.95
CA VAL A 31 11.99 11.88 14.56
C VAL A 31 12.19 11.95 16.08
N SER A 32 12.51 10.81 16.70
CA SER A 32 12.88 10.76 18.13
C SER A 32 14.18 11.51 18.42
N ALA A 33 15.21 11.36 17.57
CA ALA A 33 16.46 12.09 17.71
C ALA A 33 16.25 13.59 17.47
N LEU A 34 15.42 13.96 16.49
CA LEU A 34 15.04 15.36 16.27
C LEU A 34 14.29 15.96 17.47
N ALA A 35 13.36 15.21 18.05
CA ALA A 35 12.61 15.62 19.24
C ALA A 35 13.54 15.82 20.45
N GLN A 36 14.50 14.93 20.65
CA GLN A 36 15.53 15.06 21.69
C GLN A 36 16.43 16.27 21.44
N HIS A 37 16.88 16.48 20.20
CA HIS A 37 17.74 17.60 19.83
C HIS A 37 17.05 18.96 20.06
N LEU A 38 15.75 19.04 19.79
CA LEU A 38 14.96 20.26 19.94
C LEU A 38 14.31 20.42 21.32
N GLY A 39 14.43 19.42 22.21
CA GLY A 39 13.82 19.45 23.55
C GLY A 39 12.28 19.46 23.54
N VAL A 40 11.65 18.88 22.52
CA VAL A 40 10.18 18.85 22.36
C VAL A 40 9.63 17.43 22.26
N SER A 41 8.31 17.28 22.39
CA SER A 41 7.66 15.98 22.19
C SER A 41 7.57 15.63 20.69
N ARG A 42 7.57 14.33 20.37
CA ARG A 42 7.32 13.85 19.00
C ARG A 42 5.94 14.27 18.48
N GLN A 43 4.93 14.28 19.35
CA GLN A 43 3.57 14.71 18.98
C GLN A 43 3.56 16.16 18.50
N THR A 44 4.30 17.05 19.16
CA THR A 44 4.45 18.45 18.74
C THR A 44 5.06 18.56 17.33
N LEU A 45 6.10 17.76 17.04
CA LEU A 45 6.72 17.74 15.71
C LEU A 45 5.76 17.23 14.62
N TYR A 46 5.01 16.15 14.87
CA TYR A 46 4.05 15.66 13.88
C TYR A 46 2.88 16.61 13.67
N ARG A 47 2.40 17.28 14.73
CA ARG A 47 1.24 18.16 14.65
C ARG A 47 1.57 19.51 13.99
N ASP A 48 2.68 20.13 14.41
CA ASP A 48 2.98 21.52 14.05
C ASP A 48 4.07 21.62 12.95
N PHE A 49 4.86 20.55 12.74
CA PHE A 49 6.01 20.51 11.81
C PHE A 49 6.04 19.23 10.95
N GLY A 50 4.86 18.81 10.48
CA GLY A 50 4.70 17.57 9.71
C GLY A 50 5.53 17.54 8.43
N GLU A 51 5.62 18.66 7.71
CA GLU A 51 6.41 18.74 6.47
C GLU A 51 7.91 18.55 6.73
N GLN A 52 8.46 19.16 7.78
CA GLN A 52 9.87 19.05 8.15
C GLN A 52 10.19 17.64 8.63
N THR A 53 9.27 17.01 9.35
CA THR A 53 9.39 15.63 9.83
C THR A 53 9.37 14.62 8.67
N ALA A 54 8.47 14.82 7.70
CA ALA A 54 8.44 14.02 6.47
C ALA A 54 9.72 14.21 5.66
N ALA A 55 10.19 15.44 5.49
CA ALA A 55 11.43 15.75 4.77
C ALA A 55 12.66 15.09 5.40
N LEU A 56 12.74 15.03 6.73
CA LEU A 56 13.81 14.29 7.44
C LEU A 56 13.82 12.81 7.04
N LEU A 57 12.67 12.14 7.10
CA LEU A 57 12.56 10.71 6.81
C LEU A 57 12.84 10.41 5.33
N THR A 58 12.34 11.23 4.41
CA THR A 58 12.61 11.09 2.98
C THR A 58 14.10 11.24 2.69
N ARG A 59 14.76 12.27 3.23
CA ARG A 59 16.20 12.49 3.01
C ARG A 59 17.06 11.37 3.62
N ASP A 60 16.69 10.85 4.80
CA ASP A 60 17.39 9.71 5.38
C ASP A 60 17.23 8.45 4.51
N ALA A 61 16.01 8.21 3.99
CA ALA A 61 15.74 7.10 3.10
C ALA A 61 16.53 7.20 1.79
N GLU A 62 16.55 8.38 1.14
CA GLU A 62 17.34 8.67 -0.06
C GLU A 62 18.83 8.41 0.16
N ARG A 63 19.38 8.92 1.26
CA ARG A 63 20.79 8.71 1.64
C ARG A 63 21.12 7.22 1.81
N ARG A 64 20.24 6.47 2.49
CA ARG A 64 20.48 5.06 2.81
C ARG A 64 20.27 4.12 1.62
N SER A 65 19.33 4.44 0.73
CA SER A 65 19.03 3.63 -0.44
C SER A 65 19.91 3.98 -1.65
N GLY A 66 20.47 5.19 -1.69
CA GLY A 66 21.15 5.73 -2.88
C GLY A 66 20.21 6.02 -4.05
N ILE A 67 18.89 5.86 -3.85
CA ILE A 67 17.85 6.04 -4.86
C ILE A 67 17.00 7.23 -4.43
N PRO A 68 16.83 8.26 -5.29
CA PRO A 68 15.91 9.36 -5.02
C PRO A 68 14.50 8.82 -4.74
N VAL A 69 13.94 9.16 -3.58
CA VAL A 69 12.56 8.79 -3.23
C VAL A 69 11.68 9.89 -3.82
N PRO A 70 10.73 9.57 -4.71
CA PRO A 70 9.85 10.59 -5.25
C PRO A 70 9.12 11.28 -4.10
N ARG A 71 9.29 12.61 -3.98
CA ARG A 71 8.51 13.44 -3.04
C ARG A 71 7.06 13.43 -3.51
N GLY A 72 6.30 12.42 -3.10
CA GLY A 72 4.87 12.35 -3.31
C GLY A 72 4.15 13.38 -2.44
N ARG A 73 4.23 14.66 -2.79
CA ARG A 73 3.12 15.57 -2.49
C ARG A 73 1.98 15.02 -3.32
N ILE A 74 1.01 14.35 -2.69
CA ILE A 74 -0.21 13.89 -3.35
C ILE A 74 -0.81 15.13 -3.99
N THR A 75 -0.61 15.28 -5.29
CA THR A 75 -1.23 16.35 -6.05
C THR A 75 -2.70 15.98 -6.23
N ASP A 76 -3.58 16.95 -6.46
CA ASP A 76 -5.00 16.65 -6.73
C ASP A 76 -5.17 15.64 -7.88
N THR A 77 -4.21 15.61 -8.82
CA THR A 77 -4.08 14.63 -9.91
C THR A 77 -3.85 13.20 -9.39
N ASP A 78 -3.05 13.01 -8.35
CA ASP A 78 -2.82 11.70 -7.72
C ASP A 78 -4.07 11.24 -6.97
N GLY A 79 -4.77 12.17 -6.31
CA GLY A 79 -6.06 11.89 -5.67
C GLY A 79 -7.12 11.41 -6.67
N GLN A 80 -7.23 12.09 -7.82
CA GLN A 80 -8.13 11.69 -8.90
C GLN A 80 -7.73 10.33 -9.52
N THR A 81 -6.43 10.08 -9.68
CA THR A 81 -5.91 8.80 -10.17
C THR A 81 -6.23 7.66 -9.21
N ILE A 82 -6.00 7.85 -7.91
CA ILE A 82 -6.35 6.86 -6.88
C ILE A 82 -7.86 6.61 -6.84
N ALA A 83 -8.69 7.66 -6.94
CA ALA A 83 -10.14 7.52 -6.98
C ALA A 83 -10.61 6.73 -8.22
N ARG A 84 -10.02 7.00 -9.39
CA ARG A 84 -10.26 6.25 -10.61
C ARG A 84 -9.90 4.78 -10.44
N LEU A 85 -8.69 4.49 -9.95
CA LEU A 85 -8.21 3.12 -9.75
C LEU A 85 -9.09 2.34 -8.76
N ARG A 86 -9.61 3.00 -7.70
CA ARG A 86 -10.55 2.37 -6.77
C ARG A 86 -11.86 1.99 -7.46
N ARG A 87 -12.44 2.89 -8.26
CA ARG A 87 -13.67 2.60 -9.03
C ARG A 87 -13.44 1.45 -10.02
N GLU A 88 -12.31 1.45 -10.70
CA GLU A 88 -11.95 0.41 -11.66
C GLU A 88 -11.76 -0.96 -10.99
N LYS A 89 -11.10 -1.00 -9.83
CA LYS A 89 -11.01 -2.21 -9.00
C LYS A 89 -12.40 -2.71 -8.61
N ASP A 90 -13.28 -1.83 -8.13
CA ASP A 90 -14.62 -2.23 -7.69
C ASP A 90 -15.44 -2.80 -8.86
N GLU A 91 -15.31 -2.21 -10.05
CA GLU A 91 -15.97 -2.68 -11.26
C GLU A 91 -15.44 -4.04 -11.72
N LEU A 92 -14.12 -4.21 -11.76
CA LEU A 92 -13.48 -5.50 -12.06
C LEU A 92 -13.91 -6.59 -11.07
N THR A 93 -14.04 -6.24 -9.79
CA THR A 93 -14.50 -7.17 -8.76
C THR A 93 -15.94 -7.60 -9.01
N ARG A 94 -16.82 -6.70 -9.45
CA ARG A 94 -18.20 -7.06 -9.83
C ARG A 94 -18.23 -7.99 -11.04
N HIS A 95 -17.44 -7.70 -12.07
CA HIS A 95 -17.36 -8.57 -13.24
C HIS A 95 -16.87 -9.97 -12.89
N LEU A 96 -15.87 -10.09 -12.01
CA LEU A 96 -15.40 -11.40 -11.54
C LEU A 96 -16.51 -12.21 -10.88
N HIS A 97 -17.31 -11.60 -9.99
CA HIS A 97 -18.44 -12.31 -9.38
C HIS A 97 -19.49 -12.75 -10.42
N ILE A 98 -19.82 -11.90 -11.40
CA ILE A 98 -20.76 -12.24 -12.48
C ILE A 98 -20.24 -13.41 -13.33
N TYR A 99 -18.94 -13.41 -13.65
CA TYR A 99 -18.33 -14.49 -14.42
C TYR A 99 -18.22 -15.79 -13.62
N GLU A 100 -17.92 -15.71 -12.33
CA GLU A 100 -17.94 -16.89 -11.45
C GLU A 100 -19.33 -17.54 -11.43
N ASP A 101 -20.39 -16.75 -11.25
CA ASP A 101 -21.77 -17.24 -11.25
C ASP A 101 -22.16 -17.86 -12.60
N HIS A 102 -21.76 -17.25 -13.71
CA HIS A 102 -21.99 -17.82 -15.04
C HIS A 102 -21.27 -19.14 -15.25
N ILE A 103 -20.00 -19.24 -14.84
CA ILE A 103 -19.23 -20.47 -14.94
C ILE A 103 -19.91 -21.56 -14.11
N ARG A 104 -20.29 -21.25 -12.86
CA ARG A 104 -20.98 -22.20 -11.98
C ARG A 104 -22.28 -22.71 -12.61
N ARG A 105 -23.08 -21.81 -13.20
CA ARG A 105 -24.32 -22.18 -13.89
C ARG A 105 -24.04 -23.06 -15.11
N LEU A 106 -23.09 -22.69 -15.95
CA LEU A 106 -22.69 -23.48 -17.11
C LEU A 106 -22.18 -24.87 -16.71
N THR A 107 -21.44 -24.98 -15.60
CA THR A 107 -20.99 -26.28 -15.07
C THR A 107 -22.15 -27.18 -14.67
N LEU A 108 -23.15 -26.63 -13.97
CA LEU A 108 -24.35 -27.37 -13.58
C LEU A 108 -25.18 -27.79 -14.80
N ASP A 109 -25.37 -26.88 -15.75
CA ASP A 109 -26.11 -27.15 -16.98
C ASP A 109 -25.41 -28.23 -17.83
N ASN A 110 -24.07 -28.20 -17.93
CA ASN A 110 -23.30 -29.23 -18.61
C ASN A 110 -23.46 -30.61 -17.96
N ALA A 111 -23.36 -30.68 -16.62
CA ALA A 111 -23.54 -31.93 -15.90
C ALA A 111 -24.94 -32.52 -16.12
N ARG A 112 -25.97 -31.66 -16.06
CA ARG A 112 -27.35 -32.06 -16.34
C ARG A 112 -27.53 -32.58 -17.77
N LEU A 113 -26.99 -31.88 -18.77
CA LEU A 113 -27.08 -32.30 -20.17
C LEU A 113 -26.34 -33.61 -20.42
N ALA A 114 -25.20 -33.81 -19.76
CA ALA A 114 -24.46 -35.08 -19.83
C ALA A 114 -25.29 -36.24 -19.25
N ASP A 115 -25.96 -36.03 -18.12
CA ASP A 115 -26.87 -37.03 -17.51
C ASP A 115 -28.08 -37.33 -18.40
N GLU A 116 -28.69 -36.30 -19.01
CA GLU A 116 -29.81 -36.47 -19.94
C GLU A 116 -29.37 -37.25 -21.19
N LEU A 117 -28.20 -36.94 -21.75
CA LEU A 117 -27.62 -37.69 -22.87
C LEU A 117 -27.34 -39.14 -22.51
N ALA A 118 -26.75 -39.41 -21.33
CA ALA A 118 -26.47 -40.77 -20.88
C ALA A 118 -27.75 -41.61 -20.74
N LYS A 119 -28.83 -41.01 -20.21
CA LYS A 119 -30.14 -41.67 -20.10
C LYS A 119 -30.77 -41.96 -21.45
N LEU A 120 -30.69 -41.02 -22.40
CA LEU A 120 -31.29 -41.16 -23.73
C LEU A 120 -30.53 -42.14 -24.62
N THR A 121 -29.21 -42.19 -24.50
CA THR A 121 -28.36 -43.03 -25.35
C THR A 121 -28.24 -44.46 -24.84
N GLY A 122 -28.64 -44.76 -23.59
CA GLY A 122 -28.53 -46.10 -23.00
C GLY A 122 -27.10 -46.63 -22.92
N VAL A 123 -26.10 -45.75 -23.12
CA VAL A 123 -24.68 -46.11 -23.14
C VAL A 123 -24.21 -46.24 -21.69
N ALA A 124 -24.06 -47.47 -21.21
CA ALA A 124 -23.40 -47.75 -19.95
C ALA A 124 -21.93 -47.30 -20.04
N ASP A 125 -21.50 -46.45 -19.10
CA ASP A 125 -20.11 -45.99 -19.02
C ASP A 125 -19.17 -47.16 -18.69
N LEU A 126 -18.42 -47.61 -19.69
CA LEU A 126 -17.46 -48.71 -19.58
C LEU A 126 -16.19 -48.32 -18.82
N SER A 127 -15.96 -47.04 -18.55
CA SER A 127 -14.75 -46.57 -17.86
C SER A 127 -14.74 -46.95 -16.37
N ALA A 128 -15.91 -47.15 -15.76
CA ALA A 128 -16.05 -47.70 -14.40
C ALA A 128 -15.67 -49.19 -14.31
N ARG A 129 -15.77 -49.95 -15.42
CA ARG A 129 -15.50 -51.40 -15.48
C ARG A 129 -14.04 -51.77 -15.73
N ARG A 130 -13.16 -50.78 -15.89
CA ARG A 130 -11.75 -50.95 -16.29
C ARG A 130 -10.76 -50.70 -15.13
N ARG A 131 -11.24 -50.60 -13.89
CA ARG A 131 -10.43 -50.39 -12.68
C ARG A 131 -10.54 -51.53 -11.65
N ASP A 132 -11.01 -52.70 -12.09
CA ASP A 132 -10.73 -53.98 -11.43
C ASP A 132 -9.56 -54.65 -12.16
#